data_AF-A0A653RF30-F1
#
_entry.id   AF-A0A653RF30-F1
#
_cell.length_a   1.000
_cell.length_b   1.000
_cell.length_c   1.000
_cell.angle_alpha   90.00
_cell.angle_beta   90.00
_cell.angle_gamma   90.00
#
_symmetry.space_group_name_H-M   'P 1'
#
loop_
_entity.id
_entity.type
_entity.pdbx_description
1 polymer ?
#
loop_
_entity_poly.entity_id
_entity_poly.type
_entity_poly.pdbx_seq_one_letter_code
_entity_poly.pdbx_strand_id
1 'polypeptide(L)'
;MTRNPNDWAGSGEYRRELRRARLLQYGLGAAVAGVFTLLFGIVLVRAEEVDGDRIVIIDGDTVALPGGERIRILNIDAPETRGARCEAEAVAGYRAKERLAEVIRGGKVEVTRCEASGRCQDRYRRTLARLSAGGRDLGDVLVAEGKALAWATGPAARQSRVAYWCGR
;
A
#
# COMPACT_ATOMS: atom_id res chain seq x y z
N MET A 1 -64.05 -0.34 -42.00
CA MET A 1 -63.12 -1.48 -41.91
C MET A 1 -62.24 -1.28 -40.69
N THR A 2 -62.61 -1.85 -39.55
CA THR A 2 -61.78 -1.84 -38.34
C THR A 2 -60.82 -3.01 -38.41
N ARG A 3 -59.50 -2.75 -38.43
CA ARG A 3 -58.48 -3.80 -38.37
C ARG A 3 -58.72 -4.65 -37.12
N ASN A 4 -58.66 -5.98 -37.28
CA ASN A 4 -58.77 -6.92 -36.18
C ASN A 4 -57.59 -6.69 -35.22
N PRO A 5 -57.83 -6.46 -33.91
CA PRO A 5 -56.76 -6.27 -32.92
C PRO A 5 -55.70 -7.39 -32.92
N ASN A 6 -56.10 -8.61 -33.33
CA ASN A 6 -55.22 -9.77 -33.37
C ASN A 6 -54.27 -9.82 -34.59
N ASP A 7 -54.49 -9.02 -35.64
CA ASP A 7 -53.59 -8.97 -36.81
C ASP A 7 -52.22 -8.37 -36.48
N TRP A 8 -52.16 -7.57 -35.41
CA TRP A 8 -50.95 -6.84 -35.06
C TRP A 8 -49.86 -7.78 -34.51
N ALA A 9 -50.24 -8.79 -33.73
CA ALA A 9 -49.33 -9.71 -33.04
C ALA A 9 -48.48 -10.61 -33.98
N GLY A 10 -48.89 -10.79 -35.24
CA GLY A 10 -48.15 -11.58 -36.25
C GLY A 10 -47.30 -10.74 -37.22
N SER A 11 -47.44 -9.42 -37.19
CA SER A 11 -46.90 -8.53 -38.21
C SER A 11 -45.37 -8.36 -38.12
N GLY A 12 -44.74 -8.04 -39.25
CA GLY A 12 -43.32 -7.68 -39.28
C GLY A 12 -43.01 -6.39 -38.50
N GLU A 13 -44.00 -5.51 -38.34
CA GLU A 13 -43.93 -4.30 -37.51
C GLU A 13 -43.86 -4.66 -36.02
N TYR A 14 -44.70 -5.58 -35.55
CA TYR A 14 -44.64 -6.09 -34.18
C TYR A 14 -43.29 -6.74 -33.83
N ARG A 15 -42.71 -7.52 -34.76
CA ARG A 15 -41.37 -8.08 -34.59
C ARG A 15 -40.27 -7.00 -34.51
N ARG A 16 -40.42 -5.88 -35.22
CA ARG A 16 -39.47 -4.75 -35.16
C ARG A 16 -39.58 -3.98 -33.85
N GLU A 17 -40.80 -3.74 -33.37
CA GLU A 17 -41.05 -3.08 -32.08
C GLU A 17 -40.54 -3.93 -30.89
N LEU A 18 -40.77 -5.25 -30.90
CA LEU A 18 -40.21 -6.15 -29.89
C LEU A 18 -38.67 -6.19 -29.89
N ARG A 19 -38.03 -6.14 -31.08
CA ARG A 19 -36.56 -6.04 -31.17
C ARG A 19 -36.05 -4.72 -30.63
N ARG A 20 -36.72 -3.59 -30.92
CA ARG A 20 -36.40 -2.27 -30.35
C ARG A 20 -36.53 -2.25 -28.82
N ALA A 21 -37.63 -2.77 -28.29
CA ALA A 21 -37.84 -2.87 -26.84
C ALA A 21 -36.79 -3.75 -26.14
N ARG A 22 -36.44 -4.90 -26.72
CA ARG A 22 -35.37 -5.77 -26.21
C ARG A 22 -33.99 -5.09 -26.27
N LEU A 23 -33.65 -4.42 -27.37
CA LEU A 23 -32.38 -3.68 -27.50
C LEU A 23 -32.27 -2.54 -26.47
N LEU A 24 -33.35 -1.82 -26.20
CA LEU A 24 -33.41 -0.81 -25.14
C LEU A 24 -33.23 -1.43 -23.74
N GLN A 25 -33.84 -2.59 -23.49
CA GLN A 25 -33.72 -3.32 -22.23
C GLN A 25 -32.28 -3.82 -21.97
N TYR A 26 -31.59 -4.32 -23.00
CA TYR A 26 -30.19 -4.74 -22.88
C TYR A 26 -29.21 -3.57 -22.73
N GLY A 27 -29.45 -2.43 -23.39
CA GLY A 27 -28.62 -1.23 -23.25
C GLY A 27 -28.66 -0.63 -21.84
N LEU A 28 -29.85 -0.58 -21.22
CA LEU A 28 -30.02 -0.11 -19.85
C LEU A 28 -29.34 -1.03 -18.83
N GLY A 29 -29.46 -2.36 -19.01
CA GLY A 29 -28.80 -3.35 -18.16
C GLY A 29 -27.27 -3.29 -18.23
N ALA A 30 -26.70 -3.09 -19.43
CA ALA A 30 -25.27 -2.93 -19.62
C ALA A 30 -24.74 -1.63 -18.99
N ALA A 31 -25.48 -0.53 -19.08
CA ALA A 31 -25.12 0.75 -18.45
C ALA A 31 -25.12 0.67 -16.92
N VAL A 32 -26.15 0.04 -16.33
CA VAL A 32 -26.23 -0.15 -14.86
C VAL A 32 -25.11 -1.06 -14.35
N ALA A 33 -24.83 -2.16 -15.05
CA ALA A 33 -23.71 -3.05 -14.72
C ALA A 33 -22.34 -2.34 -14.84
N GLY A 34 -22.17 -1.51 -15.87
CA GLY A 34 -20.97 -0.69 -16.07
C GLY A 34 -20.76 0.35 -14.97
N VAL A 35 -21.82 1.05 -14.54
CA VAL A 35 -21.78 1.99 -13.41
C VAL A 35 -21.47 1.26 -12.10
N PHE A 36 -22.04 0.08 -11.87
CA PHE A 36 -21.72 -0.74 -10.70
C PHE A 36 -20.27 -1.23 -10.69
N THR A 37 -19.73 -1.67 -11.83
CA THR A 37 -18.31 -2.07 -11.92
C THR A 37 -17.37 -0.87 -11.72
N LEU A 38 -17.71 0.29 -12.29
CA LEU A 38 -16.91 1.51 -12.14
C LEU A 38 -16.93 2.03 -10.69
N LEU A 39 -18.12 2.10 -10.08
CA LEU A 39 -18.28 2.54 -8.69
C LEU A 39 -17.70 1.54 -7.68
N PHE A 40 -17.82 0.23 -7.93
CA PHE A 40 -17.24 -0.80 -7.06
C PHE A 40 -15.71 -0.88 -7.19
N GLY A 41 -15.17 -0.64 -8.38
CA GLY A 41 -13.72 -0.55 -8.61
C GLY A 41 -13.05 0.62 -7.88
N ILE A 42 -13.74 1.76 -7.76
CA ILE A 42 -13.22 2.94 -7.04
C ILE A 42 -13.13 2.71 -5.52
N VAL A 43 -13.96 1.82 -4.95
CA VAL A 43 -14.01 1.59 -3.50
C VAL A 43 -12.87 0.71 -2.98
N LEU A 44 -12.22 -0.11 -3.82
CA LEU A 44 -11.28 -1.14 -3.39
C LEU A 44 -9.83 -0.67 -3.17
N VAL A 45 -9.41 0.49 -3.70
CA VAL A 45 -8.05 1.01 -3.49
C VAL A 45 -8.08 2.10 -2.43
N ARG A 46 -8.06 1.70 -1.16
CA ARG A 46 -7.77 2.60 -0.04
C ARG A 46 -6.44 2.19 0.56
N ALA A 47 -5.39 2.98 0.31
CA ALA A 47 -4.20 2.91 1.13
C ALA A 47 -4.61 3.26 2.56
N GLU A 48 -4.21 2.45 3.54
CA GLU A 48 -4.51 2.76 4.94
C GLU A 48 -3.64 3.95 5.35
N GLU A 49 -4.28 5.08 5.61
CA GLU A 49 -3.62 6.26 6.16
C GLU A 49 -3.67 6.22 7.69
N VAL A 50 -2.50 6.27 8.30
CA VAL A 50 -2.33 6.35 9.75
C VAL A 50 -1.86 7.75 10.11
N ASP A 51 -2.38 8.30 11.19
CA ASP A 51 -1.84 9.53 11.77
C ASP A 51 -0.43 9.28 12.30
N GLY A 52 0.56 9.97 11.72
CA GLY A 52 1.97 9.79 12.04
C GLY A 52 2.29 10.02 13.51
N ASP A 53 1.56 10.91 14.19
CA ASP A 53 1.77 11.20 15.61
C ASP A 53 1.37 10.03 16.52
N ARG A 54 0.61 9.06 15.98
CA ARG A 54 0.21 7.85 16.71
C ARG A 54 1.13 6.66 16.42
N ILE A 55 2.11 6.80 15.54
CA ILE A 55 3.07 5.76 15.20
C ILE A 55 4.21 5.78 16.21
N VAL A 56 4.49 4.62 16.83
CA VAL A 56 5.61 4.47 17.76
C VAL A 56 6.85 4.02 16.99
N ILE A 57 7.90 4.84 17.00
CA ILE A 57 9.16 4.49 16.36
C ILE A 57 9.98 3.60 17.29
N ILE A 58 10.32 2.39 16.85
CA ILE A 58 11.08 1.40 17.63
C ILE A 58 12.57 1.56 17.30
N ASP A 59 12.91 1.43 16.02
CA ASP A 59 14.24 1.60 15.42
C ASP A 59 14.12 2.40 14.10
N GLY A 60 15.24 2.72 13.44
CA GLY A 60 15.24 3.49 12.18
C GLY A 60 14.58 2.77 10.99
N ASP A 61 14.20 1.50 11.12
CA ASP A 61 13.48 0.73 10.10
C ASP A 61 12.26 -0.03 10.64
N THR A 62 11.92 0.16 11.91
CA THR A 62 10.88 -0.62 12.61
C THR A 62 9.97 0.31 13.39
N VAL A 63 8.66 0.23 13.13
CA VAL A 63 7.63 1.04 13.79
C VAL A 63 6.50 0.16 14.33
N ALA A 64 5.70 0.70 15.25
CA ALA A 64 4.43 0.10 15.64
C ALA A 64 3.28 1.07 15.36
N LEU A 65 2.26 0.58 14.65
CA LEU A 65 1.03 1.32 14.38
C LEU A 65 0.09 1.29 15.59
N PRO A 66 -0.91 2.19 15.63
CA PRO A 66 -2.02 2.09 16.58
C PRO A 66 -2.65 0.69 16.52
N GLY A 67 -2.91 0.09 17.68
CA GLY A 67 -3.39 -1.30 17.77
C GLY A 67 -2.29 -2.36 17.86
N GLY A 68 -1.01 -1.97 17.75
CA GLY A 68 0.13 -2.83 18.09
C GLY A 68 0.75 -3.61 16.93
N GLU A 69 0.29 -3.39 15.69
CA GLU A 69 0.93 -3.97 14.50
C GLU A 69 2.37 -3.45 14.38
N ARG A 70 3.35 -4.36 14.35
CA ARG A 70 4.77 -4.02 14.17
C ARG A 70 5.15 -4.13 12.70
N ILE A 71 5.65 -3.04 12.14
CA ILE A 71 6.09 -2.95 10.75
C ILE A 71 7.61 -2.92 10.68
N ARG A 72 8.17 -3.70 9.74
CA ARG A 72 9.55 -3.59 9.24
C ARG A 72 9.50 -2.95 7.85
N ILE A 73 10.16 -1.80 7.70
CA ILE A 73 10.15 -1.00 6.46
C ILE A 73 10.90 -1.74 5.35
N LEU A 74 10.24 -2.07 4.26
CA LEU A 74 10.70 -3.08 3.29
C LEU A 74 12.03 -2.78 2.59
N ASN A 75 12.23 -1.55 2.15
CA ASN A 75 13.29 -1.14 1.23
C ASN A 75 14.61 -0.76 1.92
N ILE A 76 14.66 -0.78 3.25
CA ILE A 76 15.83 -0.28 4.01
C ILE A 76 16.32 -1.27 5.07
N ASP A 77 17.51 -1.03 5.58
CA ASP A 77 18.02 -1.56 6.84
C ASP A 77 18.70 -0.43 7.61
N ALA A 78 18.20 -0.16 8.82
CA ALA A 78 18.73 0.88 9.68
C ALA A 78 19.68 0.28 10.73
N PRO A 79 20.62 1.07 11.25
CA PRO A 79 21.41 0.66 12.41
C PRO A 79 20.49 0.43 13.61
N GLU A 80 20.76 -0.64 14.37
CA GLU A 80 19.92 -1.06 15.49
C GLU A 80 20.12 -0.13 16.69
N THR A 81 19.04 0.30 17.37
CA THR A 81 19.19 0.99 18.67
C THR A 81 19.42 0.01 19.81
N ARG A 82 18.80 -1.17 19.73
CA ARG A 82 18.93 -2.26 20.71
C ARG A 82 19.64 -3.44 20.07
N GLY A 83 20.70 -3.92 20.74
CA GLY A 83 21.50 -5.02 20.22
C GLY A 83 22.47 -4.60 19.10
N ALA A 84 22.79 -3.30 19.04
CA ALA A 84 23.93 -2.78 18.29
C ALA A 84 25.22 -3.56 18.64
N ARG A 85 26.08 -3.75 17.66
CA ARG A 85 27.35 -4.48 17.76
C ARG A 85 28.49 -3.61 18.27
N CYS A 86 28.33 -2.30 18.18
CA CYS A 86 29.29 -1.31 18.64
C CYS A 86 28.57 0.00 19.01
N GLU A 87 29.28 0.91 19.68
CA GLU A 87 28.75 2.21 20.09
C GLU A 87 28.40 3.10 18.89
N ALA A 88 29.24 3.12 17.85
CA ALA A 88 29.00 3.90 16.64
C ALA A 88 27.68 3.51 15.95
N GLU A 89 27.38 2.20 15.87
CA GLU A 89 26.09 1.71 15.36
C GLU A 89 24.94 2.17 16.24
N ALA A 90 25.05 2.09 17.56
CA ALA A 90 23.99 2.55 18.47
C ALA A 90 23.69 4.05 18.28
N VAL A 91 24.73 4.89 18.21
CA VAL A 91 24.59 6.33 17.95
C VAL A 91 23.94 6.59 16.59
N ALA A 92 24.37 5.88 15.54
CA ALA A 92 23.75 5.97 14.23
C ALA A 92 22.28 5.53 14.27
N GLY A 93 21.95 4.47 15.02
CA GLY A 93 20.60 3.95 15.21
C GLY A 93 19.67 4.97 15.84
N TYR A 94 20.12 5.66 16.89
CA TYR A 94 19.33 6.74 17.51
C TYR A 94 19.09 7.91 16.55
N ARG A 95 20.10 8.29 15.76
CA ARG A 95 19.96 9.34 14.73
C ARG A 95 18.99 8.94 13.62
N ALA A 96 19.00 7.67 13.20
CA ALA A 96 18.06 7.15 12.20
C ALA A 96 16.64 7.12 12.74
N LYS A 97 16.46 6.66 13.99
CA LYS A 97 15.19 6.66 14.71
C LYS A 97 14.60 8.06 14.86
N GLU A 98 15.42 9.02 15.30
CA GLU A 98 15.03 10.42 15.45
C GLU A 98 14.58 10.98 14.10
N ARG A 99 15.37 10.75 13.05
CA ARG A 99 15.02 11.24 11.72
C ARG A 99 13.72 10.62 11.19
N LEU A 100 13.50 9.32 11.39
CA LEU A 100 12.26 8.66 11.03
C LEU A 100 11.07 9.30 11.76
N ALA A 101 11.23 9.65 13.04
CA ALA A 101 10.19 10.34 13.79
C ALA A 101 9.88 11.73 13.21
N GLU A 102 10.89 12.49 12.80
CA GLU A 102 10.71 13.81 12.18
C GLU A 102 9.93 13.76 10.86
N VAL A 103 10.24 12.79 9.99
CA VAL A 103 9.58 12.69 8.67
C VAL A 103 8.16 12.11 8.74
N ILE A 104 7.83 11.45 9.85
CA ILE A 104 6.48 10.92 10.13
C ILE A 104 5.58 11.94 10.82
N ARG A 105 6.14 12.78 11.70
CA ARG A 105 5.38 13.67 12.60
C ARG A 105 4.47 14.64 11.84
N GLY A 106 3.26 14.83 12.37
CA GLY A 106 2.28 15.81 11.90
C GLY A 106 1.65 15.50 10.53
N GLY A 107 1.95 14.35 9.94
CA GLY A 107 1.46 13.94 8.61
C GLY A 107 0.60 12.69 8.62
N LYS A 108 -0.09 12.45 7.50
CA LYS A 108 -0.70 11.14 7.20
C LYS A 108 0.37 10.23 6.59
N VAL A 109 0.50 9.04 7.15
CA VAL A 109 1.40 7.99 6.68
C VAL A 109 0.59 6.91 5.98
N GLU A 110 0.83 6.74 4.70
CA GLU A 110 0.28 5.64 3.90
C GLU A 110 1.09 4.36 4.16
N VAL A 111 0.40 3.26 4.42
CA VAL A 111 1.00 1.94 4.67
C VAL A 111 0.70 1.00 3.52
N THR A 112 1.72 0.68 2.73
CA THR A 112 1.61 -0.32 1.64
C THR A 112 2.22 -1.63 2.09
N ARG A 113 1.36 -2.59 2.45
CA ARG A 113 1.76 -3.89 3.00
C ARG A 113 2.15 -4.89 1.92
N CYS A 114 2.97 -5.85 2.33
CA CYS A 114 3.49 -6.95 1.53
C CYS A 114 4.50 -6.54 0.45
N GLU A 115 5.41 -7.46 0.17
CA GLU A 115 6.30 -7.39 -0.98
C GLU A 115 5.52 -7.64 -2.27
N ALA A 116 6.09 -7.21 -3.40
CA ALA A 116 5.59 -7.57 -4.72
C ALA A 116 5.54 -9.10 -4.95
N SER A 117 6.37 -9.86 -4.22
CA SER A 117 6.36 -11.33 -4.20
C SER A 117 5.16 -11.93 -3.47
N GLY A 118 4.34 -11.13 -2.79
CA GLY A 118 3.24 -11.56 -1.93
C GLY A 118 3.65 -11.86 -0.49
N ARG A 119 4.93 -11.77 -0.14
CA ARG A 119 5.39 -11.99 1.24
C ARG A 119 5.02 -10.81 2.14
N CYS A 120 4.21 -11.06 3.16
CA CYS A 120 3.69 -10.00 4.05
C CYS A 120 4.35 -9.94 5.42
N GLN A 121 5.08 -10.97 5.84
CA GLN A 121 5.70 -11.04 7.16
C GLN A 121 7.15 -11.50 7.09
N ASP A 122 7.95 -11.06 8.07
CA ASP A 122 9.28 -11.58 8.31
C ASP A 122 9.28 -12.77 9.29
N ARG A 123 10.46 -13.36 9.51
CA ARG A 123 10.66 -14.47 10.45
C ARG A 123 10.32 -14.13 11.92
N TYR A 124 10.19 -12.85 12.25
CA TYR A 124 9.84 -12.37 13.58
C TYR A 124 8.35 -11.99 13.68
N ARG A 125 7.55 -12.31 12.64
CA ARG A 125 6.14 -11.97 12.52
C ARG A 125 5.86 -10.46 12.54
N ARG A 126 6.82 -9.65 12.11
CA ARG A 126 6.57 -8.23 11.78
C ARG A 126 5.94 -8.16 10.40
N THR A 127 4.96 -7.28 10.23
CA THR A 127 4.43 -6.94 8.91
C THR A 127 5.53 -6.27 8.09
N LEU A 128 5.63 -6.67 6.84
CA LEU A 128 6.48 -6.01 5.84
C LEU A 128 5.65 -4.96 5.12
N ALA A 129 6.11 -3.71 5.15
CA ALA A 129 5.42 -2.63 4.45
C ALA A 129 6.39 -1.55 3.98
N ARG A 130 5.97 -0.77 2.97
CA ARG A 130 6.50 0.56 2.70
C ARG A 130 5.65 1.59 3.43
N LEU A 131 6.31 2.66 3.88
CA LEU A 131 5.66 3.79 4.52
C LEU A 131 5.91 5.03 3.65
N SER A 132 4.85 5.77 3.35
CA SER A 132 4.94 7.01 2.58
C SER A 132 4.27 8.16 3.29
N ALA A 133 4.83 9.36 3.23
CA ALA A 133 4.20 10.58 3.74
C ALA A 133 4.37 11.72 2.74
N GLY A 134 3.26 12.39 2.40
CA GLY A 134 3.26 13.46 1.38
C GLY A 134 3.78 12.98 0.02
N GLY A 135 3.44 11.75 -0.39
CA GLY A 135 3.85 11.16 -1.67
C GLY A 135 5.31 10.71 -1.75
N ARG A 136 6.07 10.73 -0.65
CA ARG A 136 7.47 10.28 -0.61
C ARG A 136 7.62 9.00 0.21
N ASP A 137 8.38 8.04 -0.30
CA ASP A 137 8.76 6.84 0.44
C ASP A 137 9.75 7.22 1.56
N LEU A 138 9.39 6.91 2.80
CA LEU A 138 10.18 7.29 3.97
C LEU A 138 11.50 6.53 4.06
N GLY A 139 11.54 5.30 3.54
CA GLY A 139 12.77 4.54 3.48
C GLY A 139 13.77 5.16 2.50
N ASP A 140 13.30 5.58 1.33
CA ASP A 140 14.16 6.25 0.34
C ASP A 140 14.71 7.57 0.87
N VAL A 141 13.92 8.33 1.64
CA VAL A 141 14.38 9.53 2.35
C VAL A 141 15.53 9.20 3.32
N LEU A 142 15.39 8.16 4.14
CA LEU A 142 16.44 7.77 5.10
C LEU A 142 17.71 7.28 4.40
N VAL A 143 17.60 6.59 3.27
CA VAL A 143 18.76 6.16 2.48
C VAL A 143 19.47 7.36 1.87
N ALA A 144 18.72 8.30 1.27
CA ALA A 144 19.28 9.51 0.67
C ALA A 144 20.03 10.38 1.70
N GLU A 145 19.57 10.39 2.95
CA GLU A 145 20.20 11.13 4.04
C GLU A 145 21.28 10.34 4.81
N GLY A 146 21.62 9.13 4.36
CA GLY A 146 22.64 8.28 4.98
C GLY A 146 22.27 7.77 6.38
N LYS A 147 20.97 7.72 6.70
CA LYS A 147 20.41 7.21 7.96
C LYS A 147 20.09 5.72 7.91
N ALA A 148 19.89 5.18 6.72
CA ALA A 148 19.70 3.76 6.49
C ALA A 148 20.45 3.32 5.23
N LEU A 149 20.62 2.00 5.08
CA LEU A 149 21.13 1.38 3.86
C LEU A 149 19.96 0.78 3.08
N ALA A 150 20.10 0.65 1.77
CA ALA A 150 19.15 -0.13 0.97
C ALA A 150 19.13 -1.58 1.47
N TRP A 151 17.93 -2.16 1.57
CA TRP A 151 17.78 -3.53 2.02
C TRP A 151 18.50 -4.50 1.07
N ALA A 152 19.23 -5.45 1.66
CA ALA A 152 19.83 -6.58 0.95
C ALA A 152 19.81 -7.83 1.84
N THR A 153 19.65 -8.99 1.23
CA THR A 153 19.63 -10.29 1.94
C THR A 153 20.97 -11.01 1.90
N GLY A 154 21.13 -11.97 2.81
CA GLY A 154 22.24 -12.90 2.84
C GLY A 154 23.41 -12.49 3.75
N PRO A 155 24.37 -13.40 3.97
CA PRO A 155 25.48 -13.19 4.92
C PRO A 155 26.38 -12.01 4.55
N ALA A 156 26.67 -11.81 3.25
CA ALA A 156 27.52 -10.72 2.78
C ALA A 156 26.90 -9.35 3.09
N ALA A 157 25.60 -9.18 2.84
CA ALA A 157 24.87 -7.96 3.20
C ALA A 157 24.88 -7.73 4.72
N ARG A 158 24.72 -8.80 5.52
CA ARG A 158 24.80 -8.66 6.98
C ARG A 158 26.16 -8.17 7.44
N GLN A 159 27.25 -8.71 6.88
CA GLN A 159 28.62 -8.30 7.23
C GLN A 159 28.93 -6.87 6.77
N SER A 160 28.50 -6.49 5.57
CA SER A 160 28.75 -5.13 5.05
C SER A 160 28.09 -4.05 5.90
N ARG A 161 26.87 -4.31 6.41
CA ARG A 161 26.16 -3.38 7.30
C ARG A 161 26.89 -3.17 8.62
N VAL A 162 27.38 -4.24 9.23
CA VAL A 162 28.18 -4.16 10.47
C VAL A 162 29.47 -3.37 10.22
N ALA A 163 30.19 -3.68 9.13
CA ALA A 163 31.41 -2.95 8.78
C ALA A 163 31.13 -1.45 8.51
N TYR A 164 30.01 -1.14 7.87
CA TYR A 164 29.62 0.25 7.58
C TYR A 164 29.31 1.05 8.85
N TRP A 165 28.55 0.49 9.78
CA TRP A 165 28.15 1.21 10.99
C TRP A 165 29.23 1.24 12.07
N CYS A 166 30.02 0.17 12.19
CA CYS A 166 31.07 0.07 13.20
C CYS A 166 32.45 0.53 12.72
N GLY A 167 32.64 0.73 11.42
CA GLY A 167 33.89 1.26 10.85
C GLY A 167 33.94 2.78 10.74
N ARG A 168 33.01 3.49 11.39
CA ARG A 168 32.87 4.96 11.37
C ARG A 168 33.37 5.61 12.65
#